data_AF-A0A1B1M7F3-F1
#
_entry.id   AF-A0A1B1M7F3-F1
#
_cell.length_a   1.000
_cell.length_b   1.000
_cell.length_c   1.000
_cell.angle_alpha   90.00
_cell.angle_beta   90.00
_cell.angle_gamma   90.00
#
_symmetry.space_group_name_H-M   'P 1'
#
loop_
_entity.id
_entity.type
_entity.pdbx_description
1 polymer ?
#
loop_
_entity_poly.entity_id
_entity_poly.type
_entity_poly.pdbx_seq_one_letter_code
_entity_poly.pdbx_strand_id
1 'polypeptide(L)'
;MSDKTMTADEVVSRLHDGMTLGIGGWGSRRKPMALVRALLRSDVTDLTIVSYGGPDVGMLAAAGRIRKLVAAFVTLDSIPLEPHYRAARERGAFELMEIDEAMFLWGLRAAAHRLPFLPVRAGTGSDVMRINPGLRTVTSPYDDGETFVAMPALRLDAALVHVNRADRLGNGQYLGPDPYFDDLFCEAAESAYVSCERIVDTAELTKAAPPQSLLVKRHTVTGVVEAPDGAHFTSCAPDYGRDEAAQREYATTPWPEFAAWYLGGGAYDRDPE
;
A
#
# COMPACT_ATOMS: atom_id res chain seq x y z
N MET A 1 13.05 -23.82 -8.72
CA MET A 1 12.24 -22.58 -8.59
C MET A 1 13.14 -21.43 -8.98
N SER A 2 12.64 -20.45 -9.73
CA SER A 2 13.45 -19.33 -10.21
C SER A 2 13.67 -18.28 -9.12
N ASP A 3 14.82 -17.65 -9.20
CA ASP A 3 15.17 -16.46 -8.45
C ASP A 3 14.26 -15.28 -8.87
N LYS A 4 13.72 -14.54 -7.90
CA LYS A 4 12.83 -13.41 -8.11
C LYS A 4 13.45 -12.07 -7.70
N THR A 5 14.72 -12.05 -7.31
CA THR A 5 15.37 -10.79 -6.93
C THR A 5 15.46 -9.86 -8.13
N MET A 6 15.14 -8.59 -7.90
CA MET A 6 15.24 -7.51 -8.89
C MET A 6 15.49 -6.17 -8.17
N THR A 7 15.84 -5.16 -8.95
CA THR A 7 15.97 -3.77 -8.49
C THR A 7 14.62 -3.07 -8.44
N ALA A 8 14.53 -1.95 -7.71
CA ALA A 8 13.33 -1.12 -7.70
C ALA A 8 12.99 -0.56 -9.09
N ASP A 9 14.00 -0.25 -9.91
CA ASP A 9 13.79 0.26 -11.27
C ASP A 9 13.28 -0.84 -12.22
N GLU A 10 13.70 -2.10 -12.02
CA GLU A 10 13.14 -3.27 -12.73
C GLU A 10 11.70 -3.59 -12.32
N VAL A 11 11.29 -3.24 -11.10
CA VAL A 11 9.88 -3.30 -10.70
C VAL A 11 9.09 -2.23 -11.46
N VAL A 12 9.57 -0.98 -11.44
CA VAL A 12 8.86 0.15 -12.03
C VAL A 12 8.77 0.04 -13.56
N SER A 13 9.75 -0.56 -14.23
CA SER A 13 9.70 -0.81 -15.68
C SER A 13 8.62 -1.80 -16.11
N ARG A 14 8.02 -2.53 -15.16
CA ARG A 14 6.88 -3.43 -15.38
C ARG A 14 5.54 -2.76 -15.08
N LEU A 15 5.56 -1.55 -14.54
CA LEU A 15 4.38 -0.74 -14.33
C LEU A 15 4.15 0.12 -15.58
N HIS A 16 2.89 0.43 -15.87
CA HIS A 16 2.54 1.30 -16.99
C HIS A 16 1.38 2.21 -16.61
N ASP A 17 1.16 3.24 -17.43
CA ASP A 17 0.08 4.18 -17.24
C ASP A 17 -1.27 3.48 -17.16
N GLY A 18 -2.18 4.04 -16.35
CA GLY A 18 -3.54 3.55 -16.25
C GLY A 18 -3.74 2.38 -15.27
N MET A 19 -2.67 1.76 -14.76
CA MET A 19 -2.74 0.63 -13.84
C MET A 19 -3.50 0.94 -12.55
N THR A 20 -4.13 -0.09 -12.01
CA THR A 20 -4.62 -0.15 -10.63
C THR A 20 -3.53 -0.71 -9.73
N LEU A 21 -2.92 0.16 -8.93
CA LEU A 21 -1.78 -0.14 -8.07
C LEU A 21 -2.23 -0.19 -6.60
N GLY A 22 -2.09 -1.36 -5.99
CA GLY A 22 -2.23 -1.52 -4.55
C GLY A 22 -0.94 -1.16 -3.83
N ILE A 23 -1.02 -0.38 -2.77
CA ILE A 23 0.14 -0.05 -1.94
C ILE A 23 -0.15 -0.46 -0.50
N GLY A 24 0.60 -1.46 -0.03
CA GLY A 24 0.50 -2.03 1.31
C GLY A 24 0.93 -1.08 2.42
N GLY A 25 1.21 -1.65 3.60
CA GLY A 25 1.37 -0.90 4.84
C GLY A 25 0.08 -0.20 5.28
N TRP A 26 0.21 0.72 6.23
CA TRP A 26 -0.92 1.37 6.87
C TRP A 26 -0.59 2.79 7.30
N GLY A 27 -1.24 3.82 6.74
CA GLY A 27 -0.95 5.20 7.13
C GLY A 27 0.53 5.51 6.97
N SER A 28 1.21 5.92 8.04
CA SER A 28 2.65 6.11 8.06
C SER A 28 3.41 4.93 8.72
N ARG A 29 3.02 3.70 8.37
CA ARG A 29 3.60 2.46 8.91
C ARG A 29 3.89 1.47 7.78
N ARG A 30 5.14 1.02 7.71
CA ARG A 30 5.70 0.03 6.79
C ARG A 30 5.27 0.22 5.33
N LYS A 31 5.21 1.47 4.88
CA LYS A 31 4.92 1.78 3.48
C LYS A 31 6.13 1.38 2.62
N PRO A 32 5.95 0.85 1.40
CA PRO A 32 7.06 0.51 0.50
C PRO A 32 7.68 1.76 -0.15
N MET A 33 8.17 2.69 0.68
CA MET A 33 8.57 4.03 0.24
C MET A 33 9.72 3.99 -0.77
N ALA A 34 10.64 3.02 -0.72
CA ALA A 34 11.67 2.83 -1.73
C ALA A 34 11.08 2.56 -3.13
N LEU A 35 10.02 1.75 -3.22
CA LEU A 35 9.32 1.47 -4.47
C LEU A 35 8.47 2.68 -4.91
N VAL A 36 7.84 3.40 -3.96
CA VAL A 36 7.13 4.66 -4.25
C VAL A 36 8.09 5.72 -4.80
N ARG A 37 9.28 5.87 -4.22
CA ARG A 37 10.33 6.77 -4.73
C ARG A 37 10.76 6.38 -6.14
N ALA A 38 10.95 5.08 -6.41
CA ALA A 38 11.29 4.60 -7.74
C ALA A 38 10.18 4.92 -8.75
N LEU A 39 8.92 4.71 -8.38
CA LEU A 39 7.76 5.08 -9.19
C LEU A 39 7.73 6.59 -9.49
N LEU A 40 7.98 7.43 -8.49
CA LEU A 40 7.99 8.89 -8.63
C LEU A 40 9.12 9.42 -9.52
N ARG A 41 10.24 8.69 -9.63
CA ARG A 41 11.32 8.99 -10.58
C ARG A 41 10.99 8.60 -12.02
N SER A 42 9.98 7.76 -12.23
CA SER A 42 9.53 7.37 -13.57
C SER A 42 8.48 8.31 -14.14
N ASP A 43 8.12 8.10 -15.41
CA ASP A 43 7.05 8.85 -16.07
C ASP A 43 5.65 8.22 -15.87
N VAL A 44 5.55 7.06 -15.21
CA VAL A 44 4.28 6.35 -15.01
C VAL A 44 3.24 7.25 -14.32
N THR A 45 2.03 7.29 -14.86
CA THR A 45 0.96 8.17 -14.42
C THR A 45 -0.43 7.57 -14.67
N ASP A 46 -1.49 8.37 -14.51
CA ASP A 46 -2.89 7.97 -14.72
C ASP A 46 -3.32 6.77 -13.84
N LEU A 47 -2.73 6.65 -12.65
CA LEU A 47 -2.90 5.47 -11.81
C LEU A 47 -4.23 5.49 -11.04
N THR A 48 -4.83 4.31 -10.90
CA THR A 48 -5.79 4.06 -9.81
C THR A 48 -4.99 3.55 -8.60
N ILE A 49 -4.93 4.31 -7.51
CA ILE A 49 -4.26 3.89 -6.28
C ILE A 49 -5.27 3.26 -5.33
N VAL A 50 -4.93 2.10 -4.77
CA VAL A 50 -5.72 1.42 -3.73
C VAL A 50 -4.84 1.32 -2.48
N SER A 51 -5.16 2.07 -1.42
CA SER A 51 -4.31 2.06 -0.23
C SER A 51 -5.03 2.48 1.07
N TYR A 52 -4.59 1.89 2.18
CA TYR A 52 -4.70 2.50 3.50
C TYR A 52 -3.70 3.66 3.61
N GLY A 53 -4.12 4.83 3.12
CA GLY A 53 -3.20 5.87 2.65
C GLY A 53 -2.42 6.59 3.74
N GLY A 54 -1.19 6.97 3.40
CA GLY A 54 -0.37 7.92 4.14
C GLY A 54 0.54 8.70 3.20
N PRO A 55 1.86 8.79 3.46
CA PRO A 55 2.76 9.60 2.63
C PRO A 55 2.90 9.06 1.21
N ASP A 56 2.69 7.77 0.98
CA ASP A 56 2.61 7.16 -0.35
C ASP A 56 1.56 7.84 -1.23
N VAL A 57 0.33 7.96 -0.73
CA VAL A 57 -0.77 8.63 -1.43
C VAL A 57 -0.50 10.12 -1.56
N GLY A 58 0.00 10.76 -0.51
CA GLY A 58 0.32 12.18 -0.52
C GLY A 58 1.33 12.58 -1.60
N MET A 59 2.44 11.85 -1.69
CA MET A 59 3.48 12.10 -2.70
C MET A 59 2.99 11.86 -4.12
N LEU A 60 2.24 10.77 -4.35
CA LEU A 60 1.68 10.47 -5.67
C LEU A 60 0.63 11.52 -6.09
N ALA A 61 -0.18 12.01 -5.14
CA ALA A 61 -1.13 13.10 -5.37
C ALA A 61 -0.43 14.43 -5.68
N ALA A 62 0.65 14.74 -4.97
CA ALA A 62 1.45 15.94 -5.18
C ALA A 62 2.13 15.95 -6.55
N ALA A 63 2.64 14.79 -6.98
CA ALA A 63 3.26 14.58 -8.27
C ALA A 63 2.26 14.40 -9.43
N GLY A 64 0.95 14.47 -9.18
CA GLY A 64 -0.08 14.35 -10.22
C GLY A 64 -0.15 12.97 -10.88
N ARG A 65 0.22 11.90 -10.16
CA ARG A 65 0.26 10.52 -10.68
C ARG A 65 -1.08 9.78 -10.56
N ILE A 66 -2.03 10.33 -9.79
CA ILE A 66 -3.28 9.67 -9.44
C ILE A 66 -4.40 10.16 -10.37
N ARG A 67 -5.05 9.23 -11.07
CA ARG A 67 -6.35 9.42 -11.73
C ARG A 67 -7.50 9.18 -10.75
N LYS A 68 -7.39 8.10 -9.98
CA LYS A 68 -8.39 7.67 -9.00
C LYS A 68 -7.73 7.14 -7.74
N LEU A 69 -8.30 7.45 -6.58
CA LEU A 69 -7.91 6.88 -5.30
C LEU A 69 -9.08 6.07 -4.72
N VAL A 70 -8.79 4.84 -4.27
CA VAL A 70 -9.65 4.06 -3.38
C VAL A 70 -8.96 4.01 -2.02
N ALA A 71 -9.59 4.57 -1.00
CA ALA A 71 -9.00 4.66 0.34
C ALA A 71 -10.08 4.69 1.43
N ALA A 72 -9.72 4.21 2.61
CA ALA A 72 -10.55 4.36 3.81
C ALA A 72 -10.22 5.63 4.61
N PHE A 73 -8.96 6.04 4.56
CA PHE A 73 -8.43 7.28 5.11
C PHE A 73 -7.11 7.59 4.41
N VAL A 74 -6.61 8.82 4.62
CA VAL A 74 -5.23 9.18 4.29
C VAL A 74 -4.64 9.98 5.45
N THR A 75 -3.68 9.40 6.16
CA THR A 75 -3.14 9.94 7.41
C THR A 75 -1.64 9.74 7.52
N LEU A 76 -0.99 10.67 8.20
CA LEU A 76 0.39 10.52 8.64
C LEU A 76 0.42 10.17 10.13
N ASP A 77 -0.59 9.46 10.67
CA ASP A 77 -0.73 9.07 12.09
C ASP A 77 -0.55 10.23 13.09
N SER A 78 0.68 10.60 13.48
CA SER A 78 0.99 11.81 14.26
C SER A 78 0.52 13.12 13.63
N ILE A 79 0.36 13.19 12.30
CA ILE A 79 -0.35 14.31 11.63
C ILE A 79 -1.66 13.75 11.04
N PRO A 80 -2.83 14.12 11.58
CA PRO A 80 -4.08 13.42 11.29
C PRO A 80 -4.47 13.39 9.81
N LEU A 81 -4.24 14.49 9.10
CA LEU A 81 -4.60 14.64 7.69
C LEU A 81 -3.37 14.91 6.85
N GLU A 82 -3.14 14.05 5.86
CA GLU A 82 -2.01 14.16 4.94
C GLU A 82 -2.15 15.44 4.08
N PRO A 83 -1.18 16.38 4.13
CA PRO A 83 -1.36 17.73 3.58
C PRO A 83 -1.41 17.78 2.05
N HIS A 84 -0.66 16.94 1.35
CA HIS A 84 -0.57 16.97 -0.11
C HIS A 84 -1.81 16.34 -0.77
N TYR A 85 -2.31 15.26 -0.19
CA TYR A 85 -3.60 14.63 -0.44
C TYR A 85 -4.73 15.63 -0.23
N ARG A 86 -4.77 16.30 0.93
CA ARG A 86 -5.78 17.33 1.22
C ARG A 86 -5.79 18.40 0.12
N ALA A 87 -4.62 18.98 -0.16
CA ALA A 87 -4.49 20.02 -1.19
C ALA A 87 -4.91 19.51 -2.58
N ALA A 88 -4.73 18.23 -2.87
CA ALA A 88 -5.16 17.60 -4.13
C ALA A 88 -6.66 17.34 -4.20
N ARG A 89 -7.27 16.95 -3.09
CA ARG A 89 -8.72 16.78 -2.97
C ARG A 89 -9.46 18.11 -3.06
N GLU A 90 -8.99 19.14 -2.37
CA GLU A 90 -9.60 20.48 -2.35
C GLU A 90 -9.63 21.12 -3.75
N ARG A 91 -8.64 20.81 -4.61
CA ARG A 91 -8.60 21.27 -6.01
C ARG A 91 -9.25 20.32 -7.02
N GLY A 92 -9.83 19.20 -6.57
CA GLY A 92 -10.48 18.23 -7.46
C GLY A 92 -9.53 17.49 -8.41
N ALA A 93 -8.28 17.23 -7.99
CA ALA A 93 -7.25 16.69 -8.87
C ALA A 93 -7.49 15.25 -9.35
N PHE A 94 -8.28 14.45 -8.62
CA PHE A 94 -8.52 13.04 -8.92
C PHE A 94 -9.87 12.56 -8.36
N GLU A 95 -10.38 11.45 -8.93
CA GLU A 95 -11.59 10.77 -8.44
C GLU A 95 -11.30 10.07 -7.10
N LEU A 96 -12.22 10.13 -6.14
CA LEU A 96 -12.11 9.42 -4.87
C LEU A 96 -13.26 8.45 -4.71
N MET A 97 -12.93 7.18 -4.47
CA MET A 97 -13.83 6.18 -3.89
C MET A 97 -13.47 6.02 -2.41
N GLU A 98 -14.10 6.83 -1.57
CA GLU A 98 -13.91 6.78 -0.12
C GLU A 98 -14.87 5.73 0.46
N ILE A 99 -14.31 4.72 1.14
CA ILE A 99 -15.08 3.61 1.71
C ILE A 99 -14.70 3.37 3.16
N ASP A 100 -15.52 2.64 3.90
CA ASP A 100 -15.15 2.24 5.25
C ASP A 100 -13.95 1.26 5.25
N GLU A 101 -13.19 1.24 6.34
CA GLU A 101 -12.03 0.36 6.50
C GLU A 101 -12.37 -1.13 6.33
N ALA A 102 -13.49 -1.56 6.89
CA ALA A 102 -13.96 -2.93 6.75
C ALA A 102 -14.39 -3.23 5.31
N MET A 103 -15.01 -2.26 4.62
CA MET A 103 -15.31 -2.40 3.19
C MET A 103 -14.03 -2.57 2.37
N PHE A 104 -12.98 -1.79 2.67
CA PHE A 104 -11.69 -1.93 2.01
C PHE A 104 -11.12 -3.34 2.19
N LEU A 105 -11.09 -3.83 3.44
CA LEU A 105 -10.64 -5.19 3.77
C LEU A 105 -11.44 -6.26 3.00
N TRP A 106 -12.77 -6.17 3.02
CA TRP A 106 -13.62 -7.13 2.32
C TRP A 106 -13.49 -7.05 0.80
N GLY A 107 -13.22 -5.88 0.25
CA GLY A 107 -12.91 -5.69 -1.16
C GLY A 107 -11.61 -6.37 -1.58
N LEU A 108 -10.54 -6.24 -0.79
CA LEU A 108 -9.29 -6.99 -1.02
C LEU A 108 -9.51 -8.50 -0.87
N ARG A 109 -10.23 -8.94 0.16
CA ARG A 109 -10.56 -10.38 0.34
C ARG A 109 -11.37 -10.94 -0.83
N ALA A 110 -12.33 -10.19 -1.34
CA ALA A 110 -13.09 -10.61 -2.51
C ALA A 110 -12.17 -10.81 -3.73
N ALA A 111 -11.22 -9.89 -3.95
CA ALA A 111 -10.22 -10.01 -5.01
C ALA A 111 -9.30 -11.23 -4.82
N ALA A 112 -8.71 -11.39 -3.63
CA ALA A 112 -7.85 -12.51 -3.27
C ALA A 112 -8.53 -13.88 -3.48
N HIS A 113 -9.82 -13.98 -3.13
CA HIS A 113 -10.61 -15.20 -3.33
C HIS A 113 -11.23 -15.33 -4.73
N ARG A 114 -10.96 -14.39 -5.64
CA ARG A 114 -11.50 -14.33 -7.01
C ARG A 114 -13.05 -14.31 -7.04
N LEU A 115 -13.66 -13.71 -6.03
CA LEU A 115 -15.09 -13.45 -5.96
C LEU A 115 -15.40 -12.06 -6.53
N PRO A 116 -16.61 -11.83 -7.10
CA PRO A 116 -16.96 -10.52 -7.63
C PRO A 116 -17.23 -9.48 -6.54
N PHE A 117 -17.73 -9.91 -5.38
CA PHE A 117 -18.01 -9.08 -4.21
C PHE A 117 -18.06 -9.94 -2.95
N LEU A 118 -18.02 -9.30 -1.78
CA LEU A 118 -18.37 -9.91 -0.49
C LEU A 118 -19.38 -9.04 0.26
N PRO A 119 -20.36 -9.63 0.98
CA PRO A 119 -21.34 -8.87 1.76
C PRO A 119 -20.67 -8.24 2.99
N VAL A 120 -20.93 -6.95 3.24
CA VAL A 120 -20.41 -6.21 4.39
C VAL A 120 -21.48 -5.27 4.96
N ARG A 121 -21.54 -5.17 6.29
CA ARG A 121 -22.51 -4.28 6.98
C ARG A 121 -22.09 -2.82 6.94
N ALA A 122 -20.78 -2.57 7.00
CA ALA A 122 -20.21 -1.23 6.92
C ALA A 122 -20.61 -0.52 5.61
N GLY A 123 -20.77 0.80 5.69
CA GLY A 123 -21.31 1.63 4.61
C GLY A 123 -22.82 1.86 4.68
N THR A 124 -23.59 0.90 5.18
CA THR A 124 -25.04 1.08 5.40
C THR A 124 -25.29 2.11 6.50
N GLY A 125 -26.15 3.09 6.23
CA GLY A 125 -26.49 4.15 7.18
C GLY A 125 -25.46 5.28 7.28
N SER A 126 -24.37 5.22 6.50
CA SER A 126 -23.42 6.33 6.33
C SER A 126 -23.56 6.97 4.94
N ASP A 127 -22.79 8.04 4.72
CA ASP A 127 -22.71 8.69 3.41
C ASP A 127 -21.94 7.90 2.35
N VAL A 128 -21.26 6.80 2.72
CA VAL A 128 -20.44 6.00 1.79
C VAL A 128 -21.26 5.55 0.56
N MET A 129 -22.50 5.13 0.77
CA MET A 129 -23.38 4.71 -0.34
C MET A 129 -23.82 5.89 -1.22
N ARG A 130 -23.94 7.09 -0.64
CA ARG A 130 -24.32 8.31 -1.35
C ARG A 130 -23.17 8.84 -2.20
N ILE A 131 -21.95 8.86 -1.66
CA ILE A 131 -20.77 9.38 -2.37
C ILE A 131 -20.18 8.39 -3.37
N ASN A 132 -20.51 7.10 -3.25
CA ASN A 132 -20.13 6.04 -4.20
C ASN A 132 -21.37 5.43 -4.89
N PRO A 133 -22.00 6.13 -5.85
CA PRO A 133 -23.24 5.67 -6.49
C PRO A 133 -23.08 4.38 -7.31
N GLY A 134 -21.86 3.88 -7.50
CA GLY A 134 -21.58 2.58 -8.11
C GLY A 134 -21.78 1.38 -7.17
N LEU A 135 -21.80 1.59 -5.85
CA LEU A 135 -22.01 0.52 -4.88
C LEU A 135 -23.45 -0.02 -4.95
N ARG A 136 -23.60 -1.31 -4.66
CA ARG A 136 -24.87 -2.03 -4.68
C ARG A 136 -25.05 -2.82 -3.39
N THR A 137 -26.26 -3.31 -3.16
CA THR A 137 -26.60 -4.14 -2.01
C THR A 137 -26.93 -5.57 -2.43
N VAL A 138 -26.87 -6.50 -1.47
CA VAL A 138 -27.26 -7.90 -1.62
C VAL A 138 -28.10 -8.32 -0.42
N THR A 139 -29.19 -9.04 -0.66
CA THR A 139 -30.07 -9.55 0.39
C THR A 139 -29.78 -11.02 0.64
N SER A 140 -29.70 -11.40 1.93
CA SER A 140 -29.55 -12.77 2.38
C SER A 140 -30.67 -13.65 1.82
N PRO A 141 -30.37 -14.83 1.25
CA PRO A 141 -31.37 -15.78 0.80
C PRO A 141 -31.94 -16.66 1.94
N TYR A 142 -31.50 -16.44 3.19
CA TYR A 142 -31.95 -17.18 4.38
C TYR A 142 -33.04 -16.42 5.13
N ASP A 143 -33.65 -17.06 6.15
CA ASP A 143 -34.79 -16.53 6.91
C ASP A 143 -34.53 -15.16 7.58
N ASP A 144 -33.28 -14.78 7.81
CA ASP A 144 -32.92 -13.46 8.36
C ASP A 144 -33.25 -12.30 7.42
N GLY A 145 -33.26 -12.52 6.10
CA GLY A 145 -33.55 -11.51 5.07
C GLY A 145 -32.67 -10.25 5.13
N GLU A 146 -31.50 -10.29 5.80
CA GLU A 146 -30.67 -9.13 6.01
C GLU A 146 -30.11 -8.59 4.69
N THR A 147 -30.05 -7.27 4.55
CA THR A 147 -29.45 -6.61 3.38
C THR A 147 -28.12 -5.97 3.74
N PHE A 148 -27.09 -6.30 2.96
CA PHE A 148 -25.72 -5.85 3.14
C PHE A 148 -25.25 -5.03 1.92
N VAL A 149 -24.18 -4.26 2.09
CA VAL A 149 -23.44 -3.72 0.94
C VAL A 149 -22.74 -4.89 0.24
N ALA A 150 -22.88 -4.98 -1.08
CA ALA A 150 -22.13 -5.90 -1.92
C ALA A 150 -20.81 -5.23 -2.32
N MET A 151 -19.81 -5.29 -1.44
CA MET A 151 -18.55 -4.59 -1.67
C MET A 151 -17.78 -5.26 -2.82
N PRO A 152 -17.53 -4.56 -3.95
CA PRO A 152 -16.87 -5.15 -5.10
C PRO A 152 -15.42 -5.52 -4.79
N ALA A 153 -14.91 -6.53 -5.49
CA ALA A 153 -13.50 -6.90 -5.44
C ALA A 153 -12.59 -5.74 -5.87
N LEU A 154 -11.61 -5.42 -5.03
CA LEU A 154 -10.54 -4.47 -5.32
C LEU A 154 -9.41 -5.21 -6.05
N ARG A 155 -9.63 -5.53 -7.33
CA ARG A 155 -8.63 -6.18 -8.18
C ARG A 155 -7.50 -5.21 -8.53
N LEU A 156 -6.27 -5.69 -8.49
CA LEU A 156 -5.08 -4.88 -8.70
C LEU A 156 -4.28 -5.43 -9.89
N ASP A 157 -3.75 -4.55 -10.73
CA ASP A 157 -2.80 -4.94 -11.77
C ASP A 157 -1.43 -5.23 -11.13
N ALA A 158 -1.05 -4.40 -10.15
CA ALA A 158 0.14 -4.63 -9.35
C ALA A 158 -0.06 -4.28 -7.87
N ALA A 159 0.72 -4.93 -7.00
CA ALA A 159 0.84 -4.58 -5.59
C ALA A 159 2.30 -4.28 -5.22
N LEU A 160 2.51 -3.21 -4.45
CA LEU A 160 3.79 -2.87 -3.82
C LEU A 160 3.62 -3.04 -2.32
N VAL A 161 4.48 -3.85 -1.69
CA VAL A 161 4.47 -4.07 -0.23
C VAL A 161 5.89 -4.06 0.32
N HIS A 162 6.01 -3.86 1.63
CA HIS A 162 7.29 -3.90 2.34
C HIS A 162 7.23 -4.80 3.56
N VAL A 163 8.24 -5.65 3.74
CA VAL A 163 8.35 -6.60 4.85
C VAL A 163 9.73 -6.53 5.48
N ASN A 164 9.88 -7.01 6.71
CA ASN A 164 11.17 -6.96 7.40
C ASN A 164 12.19 -7.91 6.75
N ARG A 165 11.80 -9.14 6.42
CA ARG A 165 12.69 -10.13 5.80
C ARG A 165 12.01 -10.80 4.61
N ALA A 166 12.76 -11.14 3.58
CA ALA A 166 12.27 -11.99 2.50
C ALA A 166 13.32 -12.99 2.05
N ASP A 167 12.94 -14.02 1.31
CA ASP A 167 13.89 -14.85 0.56
C ASP A 167 13.82 -14.56 -0.95
N ARG A 168 14.81 -15.07 -1.69
CA ARG A 168 14.90 -14.92 -3.16
C ARG A 168 13.74 -15.57 -3.92
N LEU A 169 12.92 -16.39 -3.26
CA LEU A 169 11.78 -17.09 -3.85
C LEU A 169 10.46 -16.34 -3.69
N GLY A 170 10.44 -15.28 -2.86
CA GLY A 170 9.27 -14.45 -2.58
C GLY A 170 8.49 -14.85 -1.33
N ASN A 171 9.08 -15.61 -0.41
CA ASN A 171 8.49 -15.70 0.93
C ASN A 171 8.88 -14.43 1.71
N GLY A 172 7.90 -13.80 2.36
CA GLY A 172 8.09 -12.56 3.11
C GLY A 172 7.64 -12.70 4.56
N GLN A 173 8.38 -12.06 5.46
CA GLN A 173 8.17 -12.11 6.90
C GLN A 173 8.07 -10.71 7.49
N TYR A 174 7.01 -10.49 8.28
CA TYR A 174 6.91 -9.33 9.15
C TYR A 174 7.40 -9.68 10.55
N LEU A 175 8.07 -8.73 11.22
CA LEU A 175 8.59 -8.89 12.58
C LEU A 175 7.92 -7.92 13.58
N GLY A 176 7.21 -6.93 13.07
CA GLY A 176 6.47 -5.96 13.87
C GLY A 176 5.21 -6.52 14.52
N PRO A 177 4.51 -5.71 15.32
CA PRO A 177 3.33 -6.14 16.05
C PRO A 177 2.11 -6.42 15.15
N ASP A 178 2.13 -5.95 13.91
CA ASP A 178 0.99 -5.97 13.00
C ASP A 178 1.42 -6.41 11.58
N PRO A 179 0.75 -7.41 10.99
CA PRO A 179 0.95 -7.78 9.58
C PRO A 179 0.34 -6.77 8.61
N TYR A 180 -0.55 -5.89 9.08
CA TYR A 180 -1.44 -5.09 8.24
C TYR A 180 -2.23 -5.99 7.28
N PHE A 181 -2.24 -5.65 5.99
CA PHE A 181 -2.99 -6.36 4.97
C PHE A 181 -2.11 -6.69 3.75
N ASP A 182 -0.79 -6.77 3.96
CA ASP A 182 0.21 -6.88 2.88
C ASP A 182 0.06 -8.20 2.10
N ASP A 183 -0.31 -9.29 2.76
CA ASP A 183 -0.69 -10.55 2.13
C ASP A 183 -1.88 -10.39 1.19
N LEU A 184 -2.94 -9.73 1.64
CA LEU A 184 -4.14 -9.50 0.84
C LEU A 184 -3.87 -8.59 -0.37
N PHE A 185 -2.99 -7.60 -0.25
CA PHE A 185 -2.54 -6.81 -1.41
C PHE A 185 -1.84 -7.71 -2.45
N CYS A 186 -0.93 -8.58 -2.01
CA CYS A 186 -0.26 -9.52 -2.91
C CYS A 186 -1.23 -10.52 -3.55
N GLU A 187 -2.20 -11.04 -2.79
CA GLU A 187 -3.19 -12.00 -3.27
C GLU A 187 -4.23 -11.38 -4.22
N ALA A 188 -4.55 -10.10 -4.06
CA ALA A 188 -5.49 -9.36 -4.89
C ALA A 188 -4.90 -8.86 -6.23
N ALA A 189 -3.58 -8.99 -6.42
CA ALA A 189 -2.85 -8.46 -7.56
C ALA A 189 -2.49 -9.52 -8.61
N GLU A 190 -2.45 -9.10 -9.88
CA GLU A 190 -1.86 -9.91 -10.96
C GLU A 190 -0.33 -10.04 -10.80
N SER A 191 0.34 -8.97 -10.37
CA SER A 191 1.77 -8.99 -10.03
C SER A 191 2.06 -8.33 -8.69
N ALA A 192 2.72 -9.03 -7.77
CA ALA A 192 3.13 -8.45 -6.48
C ALA A 192 4.64 -8.29 -6.36
N TYR A 193 5.07 -7.12 -5.91
CA TYR A 193 6.46 -6.75 -5.71
C TYR A 193 6.70 -6.45 -4.24
N VAL A 194 7.55 -7.26 -3.62
CA VAL A 194 7.86 -7.21 -2.20
C VAL A 194 9.23 -6.58 -2.02
N SER A 195 9.28 -5.39 -1.43
CA SER A 195 10.53 -4.85 -0.90
C SER A 195 10.78 -5.37 0.52
N CYS A 196 12.04 -5.49 0.91
CA CYS A 196 12.37 -5.90 2.28
C CYS A 196 13.67 -5.29 2.80
N GLU A 197 13.78 -5.15 4.12
CA GLU A 197 15.02 -4.68 4.76
C GLU A 197 16.21 -5.60 4.50
N ARG A 198 15.96 -6.92 4.42
CA ARG A 198 17.01 -7.89 4.17
C ARG A 198 16.48 -9.14 3.48
N ILE A 199 17.20 -9.59 2.45
CA ILE A 199 17.04 -10.91 1.88
C ILE A 199 17.86 -11.91 2.71
N VAL A 200 17.21 -12.98 3.14
CA VAL A 200 17.81 -14.08 3.90
C VAL A 200 17.57 -15.41 3.20
N ASP A 201 18.32 -16.45 3.59
CA ASP A 201 18.03 -17.79 3.14
C ASP A 201 16.67 -18.26 3.67
N THR A 202 15.93 -19.06 2.89
CA THR A 202 14.61 -19.59 3.28
C THR A 202 14.63 -20.28 4.65
N ALA A 203 15.73 -20.97 4.98
CA ALA A 203 15.89 -21.66 6.25
C ALA A 203 15.98 -20.71 7.47
N GLU A 204 16.39 -19.45 7.26
CA GLU A 204 16.52 -18.47 8.32
C GLU A 204 15.17 -17.85 8.70
N LEU A 205 14.24 -17.69 7.75
CA LEU A 205 12.93 -17.06 8.01
C LEU A 205 12.19 -17.72 9.18
N THR A 206 12.23 -19.04 9.30
CA THR A 206 11.54 -19.77 10.38
C THR A 206 12.45 -20.18 11.54
N LYS A 207 13.71 -19.74 11.56
CA LYS A 207 14.68 -20.20 12.55
C LYS A 207 14.45 -19.58 13.93
N ALA A 208 14.15 -18.29 13.98
CA ALA A 208 14.00 -17.53 15.22
C ALA A 208 12.59 -16.98 15.46
N ALA A 209 11.80 -16.81 14.39
CA ALA A 209 10.47 -16.22 14.44
C ALA A 209 9.38 -17.29 14.25
N PRO A 210 8.18 -17.08 14.83
CA PRO A 210 7.07 -18.03 14.74
C PRO A 210 6.60 -18.18 13.28
N PRO A 211 6.17 -19.36 12.80
CA PRO A 211 5.74 -19.58 11.41
C PRO A 211 4.64 -18.63 10.92
N GLN A 212 3.81 -18.10 11.82
CA GLN A 212 2.77 -17.11 11.57
C GLN A 212 3.32 -15.78 11.03
N SER A 213 4.58 -15.46 11.34
CA SER A 213 5.27 -14.28 10.83
C SER A 213 5.60 -14.36 9.34
N LEU A 214 5.60 -15.56 8.75
CA LEU A 214 5.64 -15.74 7.30
C LEU A 214 4.28 -15.30 6.73
N LEU A 215 4.17 -14.02 6.40
CA LEU A 215 2.94 -13.42 5.92
C LEU A 215 2.77 -13.67 4.42
N VAL A 216 3.70 -13.18 3.63
CA VAL A 216 3.64 -13.25 2.16
C VAL A 216 4.25 -14.57 1.68
N LYS A 217 3.58 -15.22 0.73
CA LYS A 217 3.95 -16.55 0.24
C LYS A 217 4.52 -16.46 -1.16
N ARG A 218 5.53 -17.28 -1.47
CA ARG A 218 6.17 -17.32 -2.80
C ARG A 218 5.22 -17.44 -4.00
N HIS A 219 4.00 -17.93 -3.85
CA HIS A 219 3.10 -18.11 -5.00
C HIS A 219 2.35 -16.83 -5.39
N THR A 220 2.30 -15.81 -4.51
CA THR A 220 1.67 -14.51 -4.79
C THR A 220 2.67 -13.45 -5.22
N VAL A 221 3.98 -13.73 -5.15
CA VAL A 221 5.04 -12.74 -5.39
C VAL A 221 5.67 -12.91 -6.77
N THR A 222 5.75 -11.81 -7.51
CA THR A 222 6.40 -11.71 -8.82
C THR A 222 7.86 -11.27 -8.69
N GLY A 223 8.17 -10.35 -7.77
CA GLY A 223 9.53 -9.84 -7.58
C GLY A 223 9.87 -9.49 -6.13
N VAL A 224 11.15 -9.60 -5.78
CA VAL A 224 11.69 -9.28 -4.45
C VAL A 224 12.79 -8.24 -4.59
N VAL A 225 12.74 -7.18 -3.79
CA VAL A 225 13.73 -6.10 -3.80
C VAL A 225 14.32 -5.96 -2.40
N GLU A 226 15.64 -6.12 -2.25
CA GLU A 226 16.31 -5.73 -1.01
C GLU A 226 16.44 -4.21 -0.99
N ALA A 227 15.81 -3.57 0.00
CA ALA A 227 15.80 -2.13 0.19
C ALA A 227 15.92 -1.85 1.70
N PRO A 228 17.15 -1.80 2.23
CA PRO A 228 17.41 -1.34 3.60
C PRO A 228 16.88 0.08 3.77
N ASP A 229 16.26 0.35 4.91
CA ASP A 229 15.53 1.60 5.20
C ASP A 229 14.44 1.89 4.14
N GLY A 230 13.87 0.82 3.59
CA GLY A 230 12.98 0.88 2.43
C GLY A 230 11.62 1.45 2.76
N ALA A 231 11.24 1.50 4.03
CA ALA A 231 10.01 2.11 4.50
C ALA A 231 10.17 3.57 4.93
N HIS A 232 11.39 4.10 5.03
CA HIS A 232 11.64 5.47 5.47
C HIS A 232 10.86 6.51 4.65
N PHE A 233 10.22 7.50 5.29
CA PHE A 233 10.28 7.85 6.72
C PHE A 233 9.23 7.16 7.60
N THR A 234 8.44 6.23 7.03
CA THR A 234 7.46 5.46 7.81
C THR A 234 8.14 4.45 8.74
N SER A 235 7.44 3.94 9.74
CA SER A 235 8.02 2.94 10.65
C SER A 235 8.23 1.58 9.97
N CYS A 236 9.22 0.80 10.40
CA CYS A 236 9.36 -0.61 10.07
C CYS A 236 9.71 -1.38 11.35
N ALA A 237 8.75 -1.50 12.26
CA ALA A 237 9.00 -2.19 13.52
C ALA A 237 9.36 -3.67 13.28
N PRO A 238 10.32 -4.24 14.03
CA PRO A 238 11.11 -3.62 15.09
C PRO A 238 12.42 -2.99 14.59
N ASP A 239 12.74 -3.08 13.29
CA ASP A 239 14.01 -2.60 12.72
C ASP A 239 14.19 -1.09 12.96
N TYR A 240 13.13 -0.29 12.78
CA TYR A 240 13.16 1.14 13.13
C TYR A 240 11.76 1.72 13.39
N GLY A 241 11.76 2.79 14.21
CA GLY A 241 10.59 3.64 14.42
C GLY A 241 10.34 4.56 13.25
N ARG A 242 9.26 5.33 13.31
CA ARG A 242 8.98 6.36 12.31
C ARG A 242 9.91 7.56 12.52
N ASP A 243 10.46 8.09 11.44
CA ASP A 243 11.22 9.34 11.47
C ASP A 243 10.25 10.54 11.50
N GLU A 244 9.90 10.96 12.72
CA GLU A 244 8.98 12.08 12.95
C GLU A 244 9.55 13.43 12.48
N ALA A 245 10.88 13.57 12.40
CA ALA A 245 11.52 14.78 11.92
C ALA A 245 11.37 14.88 10.39
N ALA A 246 11.72 13.83 9.66
CA ALA A 246 11.54 13.76 8.21
C ALA A 246 10.06 13.85 7.82
N GLN A 247 9.16 13.22 8.58
CA GLN A 247 7.72 13.33 8.30
C GLN A 247 7.20 14.77 8.50
N ARG A 248 7.69 15.48 9.53
CA ARG A 248 7.33 16.88 9.75
C ARG A 248 7.84 17.75 8.61
N GLU A 249 9.09 17.56 8.21
CA GLU A 249 9.69 18.25 7.07
C GLU A 249 8.90 18.01 5.78
N TYR A 250 8.54 16.75 5.49
CA TYR A 250 7.65 16.39 4.38
C TYR A 250 6.30 17.13 4.42
N ALA A 251 5.68 17.17 5.60
CA ALA A 251 4.34 17.73 5.78
C ALA A 251 4.31 19.27 5.65
N THR A 252 5.43 19.94 5.95
CA THR A 252 5.53 21.41 5.95
C THR A 252 6.23 21.99 4.72
N THR A 253 6.89 21.16 3.92
CA THR A 253 7.67 21.60 2.75
C THR A 253 6.85 21.47 1.47
N PRO A 254 6.84 22.50 0.59
CA PRO A 254 6.22 22.38 -0.73
C PRO A 254 6.77 21.19 -1.52
N TRP A 255 5.89 20.45 -2.20
CA TRP A 255 6.27 19.21 -2.88
C TRP A 255 7.48 19.33 -3.83
N PRO A 256 7.60 20.33 -4.71
CA PRO A 256 8.75 20.43 -5.61
C PRO A 256 10.09 20.53 -4.88
N GLU A 257 10.13 21.21 -3.73
CA GLU A 257 11.32 21.35 -2.89
C GLU A 257 11.63 20.03 -2.17
N PHE A 258 10.62 19.42 -1.55
CA PHE A 258 10.80 18.13 -0.87
C PHE A 258 11.22 17.03 -1.85
N ALA A 259 10.63 16.98 -3.03
CA ALA A 259 10.92 15.97 -4.05
C ALA A 259 12.35 16.07 -4.58
N ALA A 260 12.88 17.28 -4.77
CA ALA A 260 14.25 17.49 -5.22
C ALA A 260 15.27 16.84 -4.26
N TRP A 261 15.04 16.96 -2.95
CA TRP A 261 15.85 16.30 -1.94
C TRP A 261 15.56 14.79 -1.85
N TYR A 262 14.28 14.42 -1.68
CA TYR A 262 13.86 13.05 -1.36
C TYR A 262 14.08 12.06 -2.50
N LEU A 263 13.93 12.50 -3.76
CA LEU A 263 14.15 11.66 -4.94
C LEU A 263 15.60 11.74 -5.47
N GLY A 264 16.34 12.79 -5.13
CA GLY A 264 17.71 13.05 -5.58
C GLY A 264 18.82 12.32 -4.83
N GLY A 265 18.47 11.46 -3.85
CA GLY A 265 19.44 10.67 -3.06
C GLY A 265 19.57 11.10 -1.59
N GLY A 266 19.04 12.28 -1.21
CA GLY A 266 19.18 12.83 0.15
C GLY A 266 18.46 12.03 1.26
N ALA A 267 17.59 11.08 0.90
CA ALA A 267 16.93 10.20 1.84
C ALA A 267 17.88 9.15 2.47
N TYR A 268 18.99 8.83 1.82
CA TYR A 268 19.98 7.84 2.33
C TYR A 268 21.17 8.49 3.06
N ASP A 269 21.29 9.82 3.02
CA ASP A 269 22.49 10.56 3.46
C ASP A 269 22.34 11.25 4.84
N ARG A 270 21.22 11.10 5.54
CA ARG A 270 21.12 11.56 6.94
C ARG A 270 21.59 10.45 7.87
N ASP A 271 22.85 10.57 8.29
CA ASP A 271 23.33 9.90 9.51
C ASP A 271 22.39 10.31 10.66
N PRO A 272 21.79 9.36 11.40
CA PRO A 272 20.99 9.69 12.56
C PRO A 272 21.93 10.16 13.68
N GLU A 273 22.04 11.48 13.86
CA GLU A 273 22.56 12.06 15.12
C GLU A 273 21.63 11.77 16.30
#